data_AF-A0A924C953-F1
#
_entry.id   AF-A0A924C953-F1
#
_cell.length_a   1.000
_cell.length_b   1.000
_cell.length_c   1.000
_cell.angle_alpha   90.00
_cell.angle_beta   90.00
_cell.angle_gamma   90.00
#
_symmetry.space_group_name_H-M   'P 1'
#
loop_
_entity.id
_entity.type
_entity.pdbx_description
1 polymer ?
#
loop_
_entity_poly.entity_id
_entity_poly.type
_entity_poly.pdbx_seq_one_letter_code
_entity_poly.pdbx_strand_id
1 'polypeptide(L)' 'GRVAAHEIMIGTPAIRNLIRESKIAQMYSAIQTGANLGMQTLDSNLTDLVRRNIISTSAARSAAKTPENFPG' A
#
# COMPACT_ATOMS: atom_id res chain seq x y z
N GLY A 1 18.80 9.46 8.49
CA GLY A 1 18.88 8.53 7.33
C GLY A 1 17.62 8.64 6.49
N ARG A 2 17.44 7.78 5.48
CA ARG A 2 16.20 7.67 4.69
C ARG A 2 15.74 6.21 4.67
N VAL A 3 14.45 5.99 4.54
CA VAL A 3 13.84 4.66 4.37
C VAL A 3 12.90 4.69 3.17
N ALA A 4 12.77 3.58 2.45
CA ALA A 4 11.86 3.45 1.33
C ALA A 4 10.54 2.78 1.79
N ALA A 5 9.42 3.40 1.48
CA ALA A 5 8.09 2.81 1.57
C ALA A 5 7.69 2.26 0.19
N HIS A 6 7.05 1.10 0.16
CA HIS A 6 6.75 0.39 -1.09
C HIS A 6 5.30 -0.08 -1.13
N GLU A 7 4.67 0.09 -2.29
CA GLU A 7 3.47 -0.63 -2.69
C GLU A 7 3.89 -1.82 -3.56
N ILE A 8 3.32 -3.01 -3.29
CA ILE A 8 3.66 -4.25 -4.00
C ILE A 8 2.37 -4.92 -4.46
N MET A 9 2.26 -5.14 -5.77
CA MET A 9 1.22 -5.95 -6.39
C MET A 9 1.87 -7.12 -7.12
N ILE A 10 1.42 -8.34 -6.82
CA ILE A 10 1.89 -9.55 -7.50
C ILE A 10 0.97 -9.85 -8.69
N GLY A 11 1.54 -10.10 -9.86
CA GLY A 11 0.80 -10.37 -11.11
C GLY A 11 0.13 -11.74 -11.17
N THR A 12 -0.80 -12.01 -10.26
CA THR A 12 -1.60 -13.24 -10.21
C THR A 12 -2.53 -13.37 -11.42
N PRO A 13 -3.05 -14.59 -11.71
CA PRO A 13 -4.07 -14.74 -12.76
C PRO A 13 -5.28 -13.81 -12.59
N ALA A 14 -5.72 -13.58 -11.35
CA ALA A 14 -6.82 -12.66 -11.04
C ALA A 14 -6.47 -11.20 -11.41
N ILE A 15 -5.29 -10.70 -11.00
CA ILE A 15 -4.83 -9.36 -11.36
C ILE A 15 -4.72 -9.20 -12.87
N ARG A 16 -4.13 -10.18 -13.56
CA ARG A 16 -4.03 -10.16 -15.03
C ARG A 16 -5.40 -10.12 -15.69
N ASN A 17 -6.40 -10.80 -15.11
CA ASN A 17 -7.77 -10.72 -15.60
C ASN A 17 -8.37 -9.32 -15.41
N LEU A 18 -8.19 -8.71 -14.24
CA LEU A 18 -8.63 -7.33 -13.98
C LEU A 18 -8.01 -6.33 -14.94
N ILE A 19 -6.73 -6.51 -15.31
CA ILE A 19 -6.05 -5.69 -16.31
C ILE A 19 -6.71 -5.83 -17.69
N ARG A 20 -6.99 -7.06 -18.14
CA ARG A 20 -7.66 -7.30 -19.44
C ARG A 20 -9.06 -6.71 -19.52
N GLU A 21 -9.75 -6.66 -18.38
CA GLU A 21 -11.11 -6.11 -18.28
C GLU A 21 -11.15 -4.61 -17.93
N SER A 22 -10.00 -3.93 -17.86
CA SER A 22 -9.87 -2.52 -17.47
C SER A 22 -10.48 -2.19 -16.09
N LYS A 23 -10.47 -3.15 -15.16
CA LYS A 23 -11.04 -3.02 -13.81
C LYS A 23 -10.01 -2.53 -12.78
N ILE A 24 -9.41 -1.37 -13.04
CA ILE A 24 -8.29 -0.82 -12.24
C ILE A 24 -8.69 -0.61 -10.76
N ALA A 25 -9.90 -0.11 -10.50
CA ALA A 25 -10.36 0.12 -9.13
C ALA A 25 -10.36 -1.17 -8.28
N GLN A 26 -10.69 -2.32 -8.89
CA GLN A 26 -10.71 -3.61 -8.19
C GLN A 26 -9.30 -4.13 -7.90
N MET A 27 -8.27 -3.68 -8.65
CA MET A 27 -6.88 -4.07 -8.40
C MET A 27 -6.39 -3.55 -7.03
N TYR A 28 -6.87 -2.38 -6.59
CA TYR A 28 -6.52 -1.87 -5.26
C TYR A 28 -7.07 -2.76 -4.13
N SER A 29 -8.33 -3.18 -4.24
CA SER A 29 -8.93 -4.15 -3.30
C SER A 29 -8.20 -5.51 -3.32
N ALA A 30 -7.67 -5.91 -4.46
CA ALA A 30 -6.87 -7.13 -4.58
C ALA A 30 -5.51 -6.99 -3.87
N ILE A 31 -4.84 -5.82 -3.92
CA ILE A 31 -3.62 -5.58 -3.13
C ILE A 31 -3.94 -5.66 -1.63
N GLN A 32 -5.03 -5.02 -1.18
CA GLN A 32 -5.42 -4.99 0.24
C GLN A 32 -5.66 -6.38 0.81
N THR A 33 -6.30 -7.27 0.04
CA THR A 33 -6.61 -8.64 0.47
C THR A 33 -5.49 -9.64 0.15
N GLY A 34 -4.52 -9.25 -0.68
CA GLY A 34 -3.41 -10.07 -1.15
C GLY A 34 -2.21 -10.17 -0.20
N ALA A 35 -2.32 -9.74 1.06
CA ALA A 35 -1.22 -9.73 2.02
C ALA A 35 -0.55 -11.12 2.19
N ASN A 36 -1.33 -12.19 2.17
CA ASN A 36 -0.83 -13.57 2.25
C ASN A 36 0.05 -13.98 1.06
N LEU A 37 -0.06 -13.27 -0.06
CA LEU A 37 0.76 -13.45 -1.26
C LEU A 37 1.94 -12.47 -1.32
N GLY A 38 2.18 -11.72 -0.23
CA GLY A 38 3.23 -10.69 -0.16
C GLY A 38 2.83 -9.35 -0.80
N MET A 39 1.55 -9.12 -1.10
CA MET A 39 1.09 -7.81 -1.55
C MET A 39 1.00 -6.83 -0.36
N GLN A 40 1.19 -5.55 -0.63
CA GLN A 40 1.01 -4.48 0.36
C GLN A 40 0.65 -3.18 -0.33
N THR A 41 -0.26 -2.40 0.25
CA THR A 41 -0.51 -1.03 -0.19
C THR A 41 0.58 -0.10 0.37
N LEU A 42 0.76 1.06 -0.26
CA LEU A 42 1.66 2.08 0.26
C LEU A 42 1.28 2.49 1.69
N ASP A 43 -0.01 2.73 1.93
CA ASP A 43 -0.51 3.16 3.24
C ASP A 43 -0.26 2.10 4.32
N SER A 44 -0.46 0.81 4.02
CA SER A 44 -0.15 -0.26 4.98
C SER A 44 1.34 -0.31 5.36
N ASN A 45 2.24 -0.10 4.39
CA ASN A 45 3.68 -0.05 4.65
C ASN A 45 4.05 1.19 5.47
N LEU A 46 3.49 2.36 5.14
CA LEU A 46 3.67 3.59 5.92
C LEU A 46 3.18 3.42 7.36
N THR A 47 2.03 2.77 7.58
CA THR A 47 1.53 2.46 8.92
C THR A 47 2.49 1.55 9.68
N ASP A 48 3.07 0.53 9.05
CA ASP A 48 4.08 -0.32 9.68
C ASP A 48 5.35 0.47 10.06
N LEU A 49 5.85 1.33 9.17
CA LEU A 49 7.02 2.16 9.43
C LEU A 49 6.79 3.14 10.58
N VAL A 50 5.59 3.74 10.70
CA VAL A 50 5.21 4.57 11.84
C VAL A 50 5.12 3.74 13.12
N ARG A 51 4.43 2.60 13.07
CA ARG A 51 4.28 1.69 14.22
C ARG A 51 5.62 1.21 14.78
N ARG A 52 6.61 1.02 13.90
CA ARG A 52 7.99 0.63 14.24
C ARG A 52 8.88 1.81 14.62
N ASN A 53 8.34 3.03 14.68
CA ASN A 53 9.06 4.27 14.96
C ASN A 53 10.23 4.53 13.98
N ILE A 54 10.13 4.06 12.75
CA ILE A 54 11.15 4.31 11.70
C ILE A 54 10.94 5.69 11.06
N ILE A 55 9.68 6.14 10.98
CA ILE A 55 9.29 7.46 10.46
C ILE A 55 8.27 8.13 11.38
N SER A 56 8.16 9.46 11.33
CA SER A 56 7.11 10.20 12.03
C SER A 56 5.77 10.08 11.31
N THR A 57 4.67 10.24 12.06
CA THR A 57 3.32 10.29 11.50
C THR A 57 3.16 11.43 10.48
N SER A 58 3.80 12.57 10.72
CA SER A 58 3.81 13.70 9.78
C SER A 58 4.50 13.36 8.45
N ALA A 59 5.62 12.62 8.50
CA ALA A 59 6.31 12.16 7.29
C ALA A 59 5.45 11.15 6.52
N ALA A 60 4.83 10.20 7.22
CA ALA A 60 3.90 9.26 6.61
C ALA A 60 2.71 9.98 5.95
N ARG A 61 2.11 10.96 6.63
CA ARG A 61 1.00 11.77 6.11
C ARG A 61 1.33 12.48 4.80
N SER A 62 2.57 12.98 4.65
CA SER A 62 3.01 13.67 3.43
C SER A 62 3.16 12.75 2.22
N ALA A 63 3.33 11.44 2.43
CA ALA A 63 3.54 10.44 1.38
C ALA A 63 2.34 9.50 1.18
N ALA A 64 1.39 9.47 2.11
CA ALA A 64 0.24 8.58 2.08
C ALA A 64 -0.75 8.92 0.97
N LYS A 65 -1.40 7.89 0.43
CA LYS A 65 -2.50 8.04 -0.52
C LYS A 65 -3.78 8.50 0.18
N THR A 66 -3.96 8.09 1.44
CA THR A 66 -5.04 8.56 2.31
C THR A 66 -4.43 9.20 3.57
N PRO A 67 -4.07 10.50 3.52
CA PRO A 67 -3.43 11.22 4.63
C PRO A 67 -4.24 11.19 5.93
N GLU A 68 -5.56 11.06 5.82
CA GLU A 68 -6.51 10.99 6.95
C GLU A 68 -6.18 9.82 7.91
N ASN A 69 -5.59 8.74 7.39
CA ASN A 69 -5.20 7.57 8.18
C ASN A 69 -4.01 7.85 9.14
N PHE A 70 -3.33 8.98 8.97
CA PHE A 70 -2.17 9.39 9.76
C PHE A 70 -2.49 10.71 10.48
N PRO A 71 -3.28 10.66 11.57
CA PRO A 71 -3.57 11.83 12.38
C PRO A 71 -2.28 12.29 13.09
N GLY A 72 -2.00 13.58 12.98
CA GLY A 72 -0.84 14.26 13.56
C GLY A 72 -1.18 15.70 13.84
#